data_AF-A0A842W0C4-F1
#
_entry.id   AF-A0A842W0C4-F1
#
_cell.length_a   1.000
_cell.length_b   1.000
_cell.length_c   1.000
_cell.angle_alpha   90.00
_cell.angle_beta   90.00
_cell.angle_gamma   90.00
#
_symmetry.space_group_name_H-M   'P 1'
#
loop_
_entity.id
_entity.type
_entity.pdbx_description
1 polymer ?
#
loop_
_entity_poly.entity_id
_entity_poly.type
_entity_poly.pdbx_seq_one_letter_code
_entity_poly.pdbx_strand_id
1 'polypeptide(L)'
;MLQQLGWFFEALGTLAGIIAAVFVLRKNKRYIGNILMAISLILISSYIGAILIYDLALNAIVIQILYRIAISSLLVGTMLLYFTMQIMVHSSTWLDNKKKIIPWIIAVIGFIIWIIIDEVVDIVDIETANTQIRLMPLLVLVLFILVFLITSIVDLYLHGIRKIKRERKMHMIIFLTGLIICLISIGISIASQIVSDVETGQLLDVIFFAVLSLGMIVVAIGFSRNPKDN
;
A
#
# COMPACT_ATOMS: atom_id res chain seq x y z
N MET A 1 -14.48 -11.53 -18.72
CA MET A 1 -14.34 -10.06 -18.95
C MET A 1 -13.93 -9.33 -17.67
N LEU A 2 -14.61 -9.56 -16.53
CA LEU A 2 -14.23 -8.96 -15.24
C LEU A 2 -12.79 -9.27 -14.82
N GLN A 3 -12.37 -10.54 -14.92
CA GLN A 3 -11.00 -10.96 -14.57
C GLN A 3 -9.92 -10.24 -15.39
N GLN A 4 -10.14 -10.07 -16.70
CA GLN A 4 -9.23 -9.31 -17.57
C GLN A 4 -9.13 -7.84 -17.17
N LEU A 5 -10.23 -7.26 -16.67
CA LEU A 5 -10.26 -5.89 -16.15
C LEU A 5 -9.44 -5.78 -14.85
N GLY A 6 -9.55 -6.77 -13.96
CA GLY A 6 -8.74 -6.90 -12.75
C GLY A 6 -7.24 -6.87 -13.07
N TRP A 7 -6.81 -7.78 -13.95
CA TRP A 7 -5.41 -7.86 -14.39
C TRP A 7 -4.89 -6.54 -14.97
N PHE A 8 -5.73 -5.84 -15.75
CA PHE A 8 -5.37 -4.54 -16.30
C PHE A 8 -5.11 -3.50 -15.21
N PHE A 9 -5.99 -3.41 -14.20
CA PHE A 9 -5.83 -2.46 -13.10
C PHE A 9 -4.68 -2.82 -12.17
N GLU A 10 -4.43 -4.11 -11.94
CA GLU A 10 -3.26 -4.57 -11.17
C GLU A 10 -1.95 -4.21 -11.88
N ALA A 11 -1.86 -4.46 -13.19
CA ALA A 11 -0.69 -4.08 -13.99
C ALA A 11 -0.48 -2.57 -13.98
N LEU A 12 -1.56 -1.80 -14.14
CA LEU A 12 -1.53 -0.34 -14.11
C LEU A 12 -1.07 0.19 -12.74
N GLY A 13 -1.62 -0.34 -11.64
CA GLY A 13 -1.25 0.03 -10.27
C GLY A 13 0.20 -0.29 -9.94
N THR A 14 0.66 -1.47 -10.37
CA THR A 14 2.06 -1.90 -10.20
C THR A 14 3.02 -0.95 -10.92
N LEU A 15 2.75 -0.63 -12.18
CA LEU A 15 3.59 0.30 -12.95
C LEU A 15 3.55 1.71 -12.36
N ALA A 16 2.37 2.21 -11.96
CA ALA A 16 2.22 3.54 -11.38
C ALA A 16 3.07 3.70 -10.11
N GLY A 17 3.07 2.71 -9.22
CA GLY A 17 3.87 2.79 -7.99
C GLY A 17 5.39 2.66 -8.24
N ILE A 18 5.83 1.86 -9.21
CA ILE A 18 7.24 1.82 -9.64
C ILE A 18 7.68 3.19 -10.20
N ILE A 19 6.86 3.78 -11.07
CA ILE A 19 7.12 5.12 -11.64
C ILE A 19 7.18 6.18 -10.53
N ALA A 20 6.25 6.13 -9.57
CA ALA A 20 6.24 7.02 -8.41
C ALA A 20 7.54 6.90 -7.60
N ALA A 21 8.01 5.67 -7.33
CA ALA A 21 9.26 5.42 -6.61
C ALA A 21 10.47 6.02 -7.35
N VAL A 22 10.52 5.88 -8.67
CA VAL A 22 11.57 6.49 -9.51
C VAL A 22 11.53 8.02 -9.41
N PHE A 23 10.35 8.63 -9.48
CA PHE A 23 10.20 10.09 -9.33
C PHE A 23 10.65 10.59 -7.96
N VAL A 24 10.31 9.87 -6.89
CA VAL A 24 10.75 10.19 -5.53
C VAL A 24 12.28 10.14 -5.41
N LEU A 25 12.91 9.09 -5.91
CA LEU A 25 14.37 8.96 -5.88
C LEU A 25 15.08 10.04 -6.72
N ARG A 26 14.49 10.44 -7.85
CA ARG A 26 15.06 11.50 -8.70
C ARG A 26 15.16 12.87 -8.00
N LYS A 27 14.30 13.17 -7.02
CA LYS A 27 14.33 14.45 -6.29
C LYS A 27 15.57 14.60 -5.43
N ASN A 28 15.85 13.63 -4.56
CA ASN A 28 17.07 13.60 -3.75
C ASN A 28 17.32 12.17 -3.25
N LYS A 29 18.25 11.47 -3.89
CA LYS A 29 18.63 10.08 -3.58
C LYS A 29 19.31 9.90 -2.22
N ARG A 30 19.85 10.97 -1.62
CA ARG A 30 20.59 10.90 -0.34
C ARG A 30 19.70 11.16 0.87
N TYR A 31 18.50 11.74 0.66
CA TYR A 31 17.59 12.02 1.75
C TYR A 31 16.84 10.75 2.16
N ILE A 32 17.01 10.33 3.42
CA ILE A 32 16.47 9.06 3.93
C ILE A 32 14.95 8.94 3.77
N GLY A 33 14.20 10.04 3.93
CA GLY A 33 12.75 10.03 3.73
C GLY A 33 12.35 9.68 2.29
N ASN A 34 13.10 10.15 1.28
CA ASN A 34 12.84 9.78 -0.11
C ASN A 34 13.17 8.31 -0.39
N ILE A 35 14.23 7.79 0.24
CA ILE A 35 14.60 6.37 0.11
C ILE A 35 13.50 5.49 0.69
N LEU A 36 13.07 5.77 1.93
CA LEU A 36 12.00 5.02 2.60
C LEU A 36 10.69 5.09 1.84
N MET A 37 10.34 6.26 1.28
CA MET A 37 9.15 6.42 0.46
C MET A 37 9.24 5.68 -0.87
N ALA A 38 10.41 5.64 -1.50
CA ALA A 38 10.58 4.88 -2.72
C ALA A 38 10.46 3.37 -2.44
N ILE A 39 11.06 2.89 -1.35
CA ILE A 39 10.93 1.50 -0.93
C ILE A 39 9.47 1.17 -0.58
N SER A 40 8.76 2.05 0.12
CA SER A 40 7.34 1.82 0.44
C SER A 40 6.49 1.70 -0.81
N LEU A 41 6.69 2.59 -1.79
CA LEU A 41 5.98 2.54 -3.08
C LEU A 41 6.32 1.28 -3.88
N ILE A 42 7.58 0.84 -3.87
CA ILE A 42 7.98 -0.42 -4.51
C ILE A 42 7.29 -1.60 -3.83
N LEU A 43 7.28 -1.67 -2.49
CA LEU A 43 6.64 -2.76 -1.76
C LEU A 43 5.13 -2.80 -1.95
N ILE A 44 4.45 -1.65 -1.95
CA ILE A 44 3.01 -1.57 -2.27
C ILE A 44 2.77 -2.01 -3.73
N SER A 45 3.66 -1.67 -4.65
CA SER A 45 3.58 -2.14 -6.05
C SER A 45 3.83 -3.65 -6.15
N SER A 46 4.77 -4.19 -5.36
CA SER A 46 5.04 -5.62 -5.29
C SER A 46 3.86 -6.40 -4.71
N TYR A 47 3.08 -5.81 -3.80
CA TYR A 47 1.80 -6.37 -3.36
C TYR A 47 0.85 -6.57 -4.54
N ILE A 48 0.60 -5.51 -5.32
CA ILE A 48 -0.30 -5.58 -6.49
C ILE A 48 0.27 -6.53 -7.55
N GLY A 49 1.57 -6.47 -7.82
CA GLY A 49 2.23 -7.31 -8.80
C GLY A 49 2.26 -8.79 -8.42
N ALA A 50 2.40 -9.11 -7.13
CA ALA A 50 2.32 -10.49 -6.65
C ALA A 50 0.90 -11.05 -6.83
N ILE A 51 -0.13 -10.22 -6.65
CA ILE A 51 -1.52 -10.59 -6.94
C ILE A 51 -1.71 -10.91 -8.42
N LEU A 52 -1.28 -10.00 -9.29
CA LEU A 52 -1.32 -10.23 -10.74
C LEU A 52 -0.62 -11.53 -11.14
N ILE A 53 0.55 -11.81 -10.57
CA ILE A 53 1.30 -13.03 -10.92
C ILE A 53 0.55 -14.27 -10.44
N TYR A 54 -0.05 -14.26 -9.25
CA TYR A 54 -0.76 -15.45 -8.78
C TYR A 54 -2.13 -15.62 -9.42
N ASP A 55 -2.81 -14.56 -9.83
CA ASP A 55 -4.08 -14.63 -10.57
C ASP A 55 -3.89 -15.29 -11.95
N LEU A 56 -2.68 -15.23 -12.47
CA LEU A 56 -2.27 -15.93 -13.69
C LEU A 56 -1.75 -17.35 -13.42
N ALA A 57 -1.58 -17.74 -12.16
CA ALA A 57 -1.02 -19.03 -11.76
C ALA A 57 -2.12 -20.05 -11.46
N LEU A 58 -2.13 -21.17 -12.19
CA LEU A 58 -3.04 -22.30 -11.93
C LEU A 58 -2.46 -23.29 -10.90
N ASN A 59 -1.86 -22.78 -9.81
CA ASN A 59 -1.20 -23.62 -8.82
C ASN A 59 -1.42 -23.09 -7.39
N ALA A 60 -2.10 -23.88 -6.56
CA ALA A 60 -2.45 -23.54 -5.19
C ALA A 60 -1.25 -23.17 -4.31
N ILE A 61 -0.11 -23.86 -4.46
CA ILE A 61 1.11 -23.57 -3.68
C ILE A 61 1.67 -22.22 -4.07
N VAL A 62 1.69 -21.91 -5.37
CA VAL A 62 2.16 -20.62 -5.90
C VAL A 62 1.27 -19.49 -5.40
N ILE A 63 -0.06 -19.69 -5.44
CA ILE A 63 -1.05 -18.74 -4.90
C ILE A 63 -0.78 -18.46 -3.42
N GLN A 64 -0.66 -19.48 -2.58
CA GLN A 64 -0.41 -19.30 -1.15
C GLN A 64 0.90 -18.55 -0.86
N ILE A 65 1.99 -18.89 -1.55
CA ILE A 65 3.29 -18.24 -1.35
C ILE A 65 3.22 -16.77 -1.78
N LEU A 66 2.72 -16.49 -2.99
CA LEU A 66 2.65 -15.13 -3.52
C LEU A 66 1.69 -14.26 -2.71
N TYR A 67 0.59 -14.82 -2.21
CA TYR A 67 -0.34 -14.11 -1.34
C TYR A 67 0.31 -13.67 -0.02
N ARG A 68 1.08 -14.56 0.61
CA ARG A 68 1.83 -14.23 1.84
C ARG A 68 2.88 -13.15 1.59
N ILE A 69 3.56 -13.21 0.44
CA ILE A 69 4.50 -12.16 0.00
C ILE A 69 3.76 -10.85 -0.22
N ALA A 70 2.61 -10.89 -0.88
CA ALA A 70 1.74 -9.74 -1.11
C ALA A 70 1.39 -9.06 0.22
N ILE A 71 0.77 -9.76 1.17
CA ILE A 71 0.39 -9.19 2.47
C ILE A 71 1.61 -8.63 3.22
N SER A 72 2.72 -9.37 3.24
CA SER A 72 3.95 -8.93 3.90
C SER A 72 4.48 -7.63 3.30
N SER A 73 4.50 -7.55 1.97
CA SER A 73 4.95 -6.35 1.25
C SER A 73 4.02 -5.16 1.47
N LEU A 74 2.70 -5.36 1.51
CA LEU A 74 1.74 -4.31 1.82
C LEU A 74 1.95 -3.75 3.23
N LEU A 75 2.11 -4.63 4.22
CA LEU A 75 2.28 -4.23 5.61
C LEU A 75 3.62 -3.51 5.85
N VAL A 76 4.71 -4.05 5.31
CA VAL A 76 6.02 -3.37 5.41
C VAL A 76 6.02 -2.06 4.63
N GLY A 77 5.43 -2.04 3.43
CA GLY A 77 5.29 -0.85 2.60
C GLY A 77 4.55 0.27 3.34
N THR A 78 3.39 -0.04 3.92
CA THR A 78 2.60 0.94 4.70
C THR A 78 3.32 1.42 5.97
N MET A 79 4.05 0.54 6.67
CA MET A 79 4.91 0.94 7.79
C MET A 79 6.02 1.91 7.37
N LEU A 80 6.71 1.62 6.26
CA LEU A 80 7.78 2.51 5.74
C LEU A 80 7.21 3.85 5.26
N LEU A 81 6.00 3.86 4.71
CA LEU A 81 5.28 5.08 4.37
C LEU A 81 4.98 5.91 5.64
N TYR A 82 4.56 5.25 6.72
CA TYR A 82 4.39 5.90 8.02
C TYR A 82 5.70 6.51 8.53
N PHE A 83 6.81 5.75 8.55
CA PHE A 83 8.12 6.28 8.95
C PHE A 83 8.57 7.46 8.07
N THR A 84 8.29 7.40 6.77
CA THR A 84 8.55 8.51 5.86
C THR A 84 7.84 9.78 6.31
N MET A 85 6.55 9.71 6.61
CA MET A 85 5.79 10.88 7.06
C MET A 85 6.31 11.42 8.39
N GLN A 86 6.65 10.54 9.33
CA GLN A 86 7.27 10.95 10.59
C GLN A 86 8.58 11.70 10.38
N ILE A 87 9.43 11.23 9.46
CA ILE A 87 10.69 11.90 9.11
C ILE A 87 10.45 13.25 8.43
N MET A 88 9.44 13.36 7.57
CA MET A 88 9.10 14.62 6.92
C MET A 88 8.59 15.66 7.91
N VAL A 89 7.89 15.24 8.97
CA VAL A 89 7.30 16.13 9.97
C VAL A 89 8.28 16.48 11.10
N HIS A 90 9.00 15.50 11.62
CA HIS A 90 9.87 15.63 12.81
C HIS A 90 11.37 15.63 12.51
N SER A 91 11.76 15.61 11.22
CA SER A 91 13.13 15.43 10.72
C SER A 91 13.67 14.00 10.83
N SER A 92 14.82 13.76 10.19
CA SER A 92 15.48 12.45 10.18
C SER A 92 15.93 11.96 11.56
N THR A 93 16.11 12.86 12.54
CA THR A 93 16.48 12.49 13.92
C THR A 93 15.37 11.74 14.64
N TRP A 94 14.15 11.76 14.11
CA TRP A 94 13.07 10.92 14.63
C TRP A 94 13.44 9.42 14.54
N LEU A 95 14.21 9.02 13.51
CA LEU A 95 14.69 7.64 13.35
C LEU A 95 15.64 7.20 14.48
N ASP A 96 16.29 8.13 15.16
CA ASP A 96 17.20 7.83 16.27
C ASP A 96 16.44 7.44 17.55
N ASN A 97 15.15 7.77 17.63
CA ASN A 97 14.31 7.42 18.77
C ASN A 97 13.80 5.98 18.66
N LYS A 98 14.69 5.04 18.97
CA LYS A 98 14.43 3.59 18.96
C LYS A 98 13.15 3.18 19.70
N LYS A 99 12.79 3.88 20.79
CA LYS A 99 11.58 3.58 21.58
C LYS A 99 10.28 3.80 20.80
N LYS A 100 10.29 4.67 19.78
CA LYS A 100 9.12 4.94 18.93
C LYS A 100 9.01 4.02 17.72
N ILE A 101 10.10 3.32 17.36
CA ILE A 101 10.22 2.60 16.08
C ILE A 101 10.26 1.09 16.29
N ILE A 102 11.08 0.64 17.23
CA ILE A 102 11.30 -0.79 17.50
C ILE A 102 9.97 -1.52 17.80
N PRO A 103 9.03 -0.98 18.59
CA PRO A 103 7.76 -1.67 18.83
C PRO A 103 6.98 -1.96 17.54
N TRP A 104 6.93 -1.01 16.60
CA TRP A 104 6.25 -1.21 15.32
C TRP A 104 6.95 -2.23 14.44
N ILE A 105 8.29 -2.20 14.39
CA ILE A 105 9.08 -3.19 13.64
C ILE A 105 8.85 -4.60 14.22
N ILE A 106 8.92 -4.76 15.55
CA ILE A 106 8.68 -6.05 16.21
C ILE A 106 7.27 -6.54 15.93
N ALA A 107 6.27 -5.67 16.02
CA ALA A 107 4.87 -6.02 15.78
C ALA A 107 4.65 -6.47 14.32
N VAL A 108 5.20 -5.74 13.34
CA VAL A 108 5.11 -6.10 11.92
C VAL A 108 5.85 -7.40 11.62
N ILE A 109 7.08 -7.58 12.11
CA ILE A 109 7.83 -8.83 11.92
C ILE A 109 7.11 -10.00 12.59
N GLY A 110 6.59 -9.81 13.80
CA GLY A 110 5.82 -10.82 14.51
C GLY A 110 4.58 -11.25 13.72
N PHE A 111 3.86 -10.29 13.13
CA PHE A 111 2.72 -10.58 12.25
C PHE A 111 3.15 -11.33 10.98
N ILE A 112 4.26 -10.93 10.35
CA ILE A 112 4.80 -11.61 9.16
C ILE A 112 5.16 -13.07 9.48
N ILE A 113 5.81 -13.31 10.61
CA ILE A 113 6.14 -14.67 11.07
C ILE A 113 4.86 -15.47 11.28
N TRP A 114 3.84 -14.87 11.92
CA TRP A 114 2.56 -15.53 12.15
C TRP A 114 1.88 -15.93 10.83
N ILE A 115 1.78 -15.05 9.83
CA ILE A 115 1.15 -15.39 8.54
C ILE A 115 1.95 -16.39 7.69
N ILE A 116 3.25 -16.54 7.94
CA ILE A 116 4.10 -17.53 7.25
C ILE A 116 3.91 -18.92 7.86
N ILE A 117 3.78 -19.01 9.19
CA ILE A 117 3.67 -20.28 9.91
C ILE A 117 2.24 -20.81 9.87
N ASP A 118 1.26 -19.92 10.03
CA ASP A 118 -0.14 -20.29 10.15
C ASP A 118 -0.84 -20.36 8.78
N GLU A 119 -1.90 -21.15 8.70
CA GLU A 119 -2.79 -21.20 7.53
C GLU A 119 -3.73 -20.01 7.56
N VAL A 120 -3.29 -18.89 7.01
CA VAL A 120 -4.02 -17.62 7.05
C VAL A 120 -4.93 -17.41 5.83
N VAL A 121 -4.71 -18.18 4.77
CA VAL A 121 -5.34 -18.00 3.46
C VAL A 121 -6.06 -19.28 3.08
N ASP A 122 -7.36 -19.17 2.83
CA ASP A 122 -8.17 -20.25 2.30
C ASP A 122 -8.42 -19.96 0.80
N ILE A 123 -8.10 -20.92 -0.06
CA ILE A 123 -8.39 -20.83 -1.50
C ILE A 123 -9.82 -21.31 -1.72
N VAL A 124 -10.71 -20.42 -2.11
CA VAL A 124 -12.13 -20.71 -2.35
C VAL A 124 -12.32 -21.35 -3.72
N ASP A 125 -11.60 -20.83 -4.72
CA ASP A 125 -11.62 -21.36 -6.09
C ASP A 125 -10.25 -21.18 -6.75
N ILE A 126 -9.70 -22.28 -7.27
CA ILE A 126 -8.38 -22.32 -7.92
C ILE A 126 -8.47 -21.76 -9.35
N GLU A 127 -9.57 -21.94 -10.06
CA GLU A 127 -9.70 -21.51 -11.47
C GLU A 127 -9.75 -20.00 -11.59
N THR A 128 -10.38 -19.34 -10.61
CA THR A 128 -10.48 -17.88 -10.54
C THR A 128 -9.48 -17.25 -9.57
N ALA A 129 -8.62 -18.06 -8.93
CA ALA A 129 -7.68 -17.64 -7.88
C ALA A 129 -8.35 -16.86 -6.73
N ASN A 130 -9.64 -17.12 -6.47
CA ASN A 130 -10.39 -16.45 -5.42
C ASN A 130 -9.89 -16.90 -4.04
N THR A 131 -9.43 -15.95 -3.22
CA THR A 131 -8.79 -16.20 -1.94
C THR A 131 -9.47 -15.42 -0.83
N GLN A 132 -9.67 -16.08 0.31
CA GLN A 132 -10.20 -15.47 1.52
C GLN A 132 -9.14 -15.47 2.63
N ILE A 133 -9.03 -14.34 3.31
CA ILE A 133 -8.22 -14.25 4.53
C ILE A 133 -9.09 -14.66 5.71
N ARG A 134 -8.57 -15.52 6.58
CA ARG A 134 -9.21 -15.80 7.86
C ARG A 134 -9.43 -14.50 8.64
N LEU A 135 -10.59 -14.41 9.29
CA LEU A 135 -11.06 -13.16 9.90
C LEU A 135 -10.06 -12.53 10.87
N MET A 136 -9.43 -13.32 11.73
CA MET A 136 -8.54 -12.79 12.77
C MET A 136 -7.26 -12.17 12.18
N PRO A 137 -6.49 -12.85 11.30
CA PRO A 137 -5.39 -12.21 10.57
C PRO A 137 -5.82 -10.98 9.75
N LEU A 138 -6.99 -11.02 9.11
CA LEU A 138 -7.53 -9.87 8.35
C LEU A 138 -7.73 -8.65 9.25
N LEU A 139 -8.38 -8.82 10.41
CA LEU A 139 -8.61 -7.73 11.35
C LEU A 139 -7.31 -7.10 11.84
N VAL A 140 -6.30 -7.92 12.15
CA VAL A 140 -5.00 -7.43 12.59
C VAL A 140 -4.29 -6.67 11.47
N LEU A 141 -4.29 -7.21 10.24
CA LEU A 141 -3.72 -6.54 9.06
C LEU A 141 -4.37 -5.17 8.82
N VAL A 142 -5.71 -5.14 8.78
CA VAL A 142 -6.50 -3.91 8.59
C VAL A 142 -6.20 -2.90 9.68
N LEU A 143 -6.13 -3.33 10.95
CA LEU A 143 -5.81 -2.45 12.07
C LEU A 143 -4.44 -1.78 11.89
N PHE A 144 -3.40 -2.53 11.54
CA PHE A 144 -2.07 -1.94 11.30
C PHE A 144 -2.09 -0.94 10.16
N ILE A 145 -2.67 -1.32 9.01
CA ILE A 145 -2.73 -0.45 7.84
C ILE A 145 -3.51 0.83 8.15
N LEU A 146 -4.65 0.74 8.82
CA LEU A 146 -5.44 1.89 9.23
C LEU A 146 -4.67 2.81 10.18
N VAL A 147 -4.02 2.26 11.20
CA VAL A 147 -3.20 3.04 12.14
C VAL A 147 -2.10 3.78 11.38
N PHE A 148 -1.36 3.11 10.50
CA PHE A 148 -0.27 3.73 9.73
C PHE A 148 -0.76 4.78 8.74
N LEU A 149 -1.85 4.52 8.01
CA LEU A 149 -2.38 5.46 7.03
C LEU A 149 -3.06 6.67 7.67
N ILE A 150 -3.90 6.47 8.69
CA ILE A 150 -4.59 7.56 9.37
C ILE A 150 -3.58 8.49 10.05
N THR A 151 -2.61 7.95 10.77
CA THR A 151 -1.54 8.77 11.39
C THR A 151 -0.75 9.54 10.32
N SER A 152 -0.38 8.88 9.22
CA SER A 152 0.29 9.53 8.07
C SER A 152 -0.52 10.68 7.48
N ILE A 153 -1.83 10.49 7.28
CA ILE A 153 -2.76 11.49 6.76
C ILE A 153 -2.86 12.69 7.71
N VAL A 154 -3.09 12.41 9.00
CA VAL A 154 -3.24 13.45 10.04
C VAL A 154 -1.98 14.28 10.15
N ASP A 155 -0.80 13.65 10.20
CA ASP A 155 0.47 14.35 10.31
C ASP A 155 0.80 15.16 9.08
N LEU A 156 0.57 14.61 7.88
CA LEU A 156 0.75 15.34 6.62
C LEU A 156 -0.15 16.59 6.56
N TYR A 157 -1.40 16.48 7.00
CA TYR A 157 -2.34 17.58 6.99
C TYR A 157 -1.97 18.68 8.01
N LEU A 158 -1.79 18.29 9.28
CA LEU A 158 -1.55 19.23 10.37
C LEU A 158 -0.18 19.90 10.30
N HIS A 159 0.85 19.13 9.96
CA HIS A 159 2.24 19.58 10.03
C HIS A 159 2.82 19.96 8.66
N GLY A 160 2.34 19.34 7.59
CA GLY A 160 2.77 19.63 6.22
C GLY A 160 1.94 20.73 5.55
N ILE A 161 0.70 20.38 5.15
CA ILE A 161 -0.15 21.20 4.27
C ILE A 161 -0.53 22.53 4.93
N ARG A 162 -0.85 22.53 6.22
CA ARG A 162 -1.29 23.75 6.94
C ARG A 162 -0.18 24.80 7.05
N LYS A 163 1.10 24.40 7.02
CA LYS A 163 2.24 25.27 7.31
C LYS A 163 3.02 25.77 6.07
N ILE A 164 2.75 25.24 4.87
CA ILE A 164 3.57 25.49 3.66
C ILE A 164 2.88 26.47 2.66
N LYS A 165 3.69 27.26 1.92
CA LYS A 165 3.25 28.22 0.88
C LYS A 165 2.75 27.54 -0.42
N ARG A 166 1.97 28.31 -1.21
CA ARG A 166 1.00 27.90 -2.27
C ARG A 166 1.40 26.73 -3.19
N GLU A 167 2.55 26.77 -3.87
CA GLU A 167 2.87 25.75 -4.89
C GLU A 167 3.20 24.37 -4.31
N ARG A 168 4.05 24.31 -3.28
CA ARG A 168 4.36 23.05 -2.59
C ARG A 168 3.13 22.47 -1.88
N LYS A 169 2.23 23.35 -1.40
CA LYS A 169 0.97 22.95 -0.77
C LYS A 169 0.08 22.15 -1.72
N MET A 170 -0.04 22.55 -2.99
CA MET A 170 -0.87 21.86 -3.97
C MET A 170 -0.42 20.42 -4.21
N HIS A 171 0.89 20.18 -4.35
CA HIS A 171 1.43 18.83 -4.53
C HIS A 171 1.21 17.93 -3.31
N MET A 172 1.33 18.49 -2.11
CA MET A 172 1.03 17.76 -0.89
C MET A 172 -0.46 17.44 -0.75
N ILE A 173 -1.35 18.33 -1.21
CA ILE A 173 -2.79 18.05 -1.29
C ILE A 173 -3.06 16.92 -2.28
N ILE A 174 -2.48 16.95 -3.48
CA ILE A 174 -2.63 15.87 -4.47
C ILE A 174 -2.18 14.53 -3.88
N PHE A 175 -1.00 14.51 -3.24
CA PHE A 175 -0.50 13.31 -2.58
C PHE A 175 -1.44 12.83 -1.45
N LEU A 176 -1.95 13.74 -0.62
CA LEU A 176 -2.93 13.41 0.42
C LEU A 176 -4.22 12.83 -0.17
N THR A 177 -4.74 13.42 -1.26
CA THR A 177 -5.91 12.90 -1.97
C THR A 177 -5.67 11.48 -2.45
N GLY A 178 -4.48 11.19 -3.01
CA GLY A 178 -4.09 9.83 -3.38
C GLY A 178 -4.10 8.86 -2.20
N LEU A 179 -3.56 9.25 -1.04
CA LEU A 179 -3.62 8.43 0.18
C LEU A 179 -5.05 8.17 0.67
N ILE A 180 -5.94 9.17 0.58
CA ILE A 180 -7.35 9.01 0.93
C ILE A 180 -8.04 8.03 -0.03
N ILE A 181 -7.74 8.10 -1.33
CA ILE A 181 -8.26 7.14 -2.31
C ILE A 181 -7.79 5.71 -1.98
N CYS A 182 -6.51 5.53 -1.63
CA CYS A 182 -6.01 4.22 -1.17
C CYS A 182 -6.67 3.76 0.14
N LEU A 183 -7.03 4.68 1.05
CA LEU A 183 -7.77 4.33 2.26
C LEU A 183 -9.19 3.84 1.93
N ILE A 184 -9.85 4.47 0.97
CA ILE A 184 -11.17 4.05 0.48
C ILE A 184 -11.07 2.66 -0.18
N SER A 185 -10.01 2.39 -0.96
CA SER A 185 -9.82 1.07 -1.57
C SER A 185 -9.70 -0.04 -0.52
N ILE A 186 -9.03 0.21 0.61
CA ILE A 186 -8.98 -0.75 1.73
C ILE A 186 -10.38 -1.05 2.26
N GLY A 187 -11.24 -0.04 2.38
CA GLY A 187 -12.64 -0.25 2.77
C GLY A 187 -13.40 -1.16 1.80
N ILE A 188 -13.16 -0.99 0.49
CA ILE A 188 -13.75 -1.85 -0.56
C ILE A 188 -13.22 -3.28 -0.47
N SER A 189 -11.91 -3.47 -0.25
CA SER A 189 -11.30 -4.80 -0.07
C SER A 189 -11.84 -5.51 1.17
N ILE A 190 -12.08 -4.79 2.28
CA ILE A 190 -12.72 -5.39 3.47
C ILE A 190 -14.15 -5.83 3.12
N ALA A 191 -14.91 -5.02 2.38
CA ALA A 191 -16.24 -5.38 1.95
C ALA A 191 -16.21 -6.62 1.04
N SER A 192 -15.26 -6.74 0.10
CA SER A 192 -15.15 -7.91 -0.78
C SER A 192 -14.88 -9.19 0.01
N GLN A 193 -14.06 -9.11 1.06
CA GLN A 193 -13.72 -10.25 1.92
C GLN A 193 -14.87 -10.71 2.85
N ILE A 194 -15.87 -9.86 3.10
CA ILE A 194 -17.03 -10.19 3.96
C ILE A 194 -18.22 -10.70 3.13
N VAL A 195 -18.31 -10.31 1.85
CA VAL A 195 -19.38 -10.74 0.96
C VAL A 195 -19.19 -12.21 0.59
N SER A 196 -20.21 -13.03 0.86
CA SER A 196 -20.21 -14.48 0.62
C SER A 196 -20.59 -14.86 -0.81
N ASP A 197 -21.12 -13.93 -1.61
CA ASP A 197 -21.45 -14.15 -3.01
C ASP A 197 -20.21 -13.96 -3.91
N VAL A 198 -19.87 -15.00 -4.68
CA VAL A 198 -18.63 -15.05 -5.48
C VAL A 198 -18.61 -13.99 -6.58
N GLU A 199 -19.71 -13.79 -7.31
CA GLU A 199 -19.78 -12.82 -8.40
C GLU A 199 -19.65 -11.38 -7.87
N THR A 200 -20.35 -11.07 -6.77
CA THR A 200 -20.27 -9.77 -6.10
C THR A 200 -18.87 -9.54 -5.52
N GLY A 201 -18.25 -10.56 -4.93
CA GLY A 201 -16.87 -10.50 -4.42
C GLY A 201 -15.87 -10.13 -5.53
N GLN A 202 -15.92 -10.84 -6.66
CA GLN A 202 -15.06 -10.55 -7.81
C GLN A 202 -15.27 -9.13 -8.36
N LEU A 203 -16.51 -8.65 -8.43
CA LEU A 203 -16.80 -7.28 -8.85
C LEU A 203 -16.16 -6.26 -7.89
N LEU A 204 -16.27 -6.48 -6.57
CA LEU A 204 -15.69 -5.61 -5.56
C LEU A 204 -14.15 -5.63 -5.60
N ASP A 205 -13.52 -6.77 -5.89
CA ASP A 205 -12.07 -6.86 -6.06
C ASP A 205 -11.59 -6.05 -7.26
N VAL A 206 -12.30 -6.14 -8.40
CA VAL A 206 -12.01 -5.32 -9.58
C VAL A 206 -12.15 -3.82 -9.27
N ILE A 207 -13.21 -3.43 -8.55
CA ILE A 207 -13.40 -2.04 -8.11
C ILE A 207 -12.29 -1.63 -7.14
N PHE A 208 -11.89 -2.51 -6.23
CA PHE A 208 -10.78 -2.28 -5.31
C PHE A 208 -9.48 -1.98 -6.06
N PHE A 209 -9.08 -2.80 -7.02
CA PHE A 209 -7.86 -2.56 -7.81
C PHE A 209 -7.96 -1.33 -8.70
N ALA A 210 -9.14 -1.05 -9.25
CA ALA A 210 -9.37 0.18 -10.00
C ALA A 210 -9.15 1.43 -9.12
N VAL A 211 -9.76 1.47 -7.93
CA VAL A 211 -9.63 2.59 -6.99
C VAL A 211 -8.19 2.68 -6.45
N LEU A 212 -7.57 1.56 -6.12
CA LEU A 212 -6.18 1.52 -5.64
C LEU A 212 -5.21 2.02 -6.72
N SER A 213 -5.35 1.57 -7.97
CA SER A 213 -4.50 2.01 -9.08
C SER A 213 -4.65 3.51 -9.34
N LEU A 214 -5.88 4.05 -9.28
CA LEU A 214 -6.13 5.49 -9.37
C LEU A 214 -5.44 6.25 -8.22
N GLY A 215 -5.56 5.74 -6.98
CA GLY A 215 -4.86 6.31 -5.81
C GLY A 215 -3.35 6.36 -6.01
N MET A 216 -2.75 5.28 -6.51
CA MET A 216 -1.32 5.19 -6.81
C MET A 216 -0.89 6.15 -7.92
N ILE A 217 -1.70 6.33 -8.98
CA ILE A 217 -1.46 7.32 -10.03
C ILE A 217 -1.49 8.74 -9.46
N VAL A 218 -2.47 9.06 -8.63
CA VAL A 218 -2.58 10.38 -7.98
C VAL A 218 -1.37 10.63 -7.08
N VAL A 219 -0.93 9.62 -6.32
CA VAL A 219 0.31 9.66 -5.54
C VAL A 219 1.52 9.94 -6.45
N ALA A 220 1.65 9.25 -7.59
CA ALA A 220 2.73 9.45 -8.55
C ALA A 220 2.75 10.89 -9.10
N ILE A 221 1.59 11.44 -9.45
CA ILE A 221 1.44 12.84 -9.91
C ILE A 221 1.83 13.83 -8.82
N GLY A 222 1.50 13.55 -7.56
CA GLY A 222 1.96 14.34 -6.41
C GLY A 222 3.48 14.48 -6.35
N PHE A 223 4.23 13.49 -6.85
CA PHE A 223 5.69 13.49 -6.89
C PHE A 223 6.33 13.90 -8.22
N SER A 224 5.61 13.99 -9.33
CA SER A 224 6.23 14.12 -10.66
C SER A 224 6.95 15.45 -10.94
N ARG A 225 6.59 16.56 -10.26
CA ARG A 225 7.17 17.89 -10.54
C ARG A 225 8.41 18.22 -9.69
N ASN A 226 9.45 18.72 -10.36
CA ASN A 226 10.74 19.05 -9.77
C ASN A 226 10.67 20.47 -9.17
N PRO A 227 11.09 20.70 -7.91
CA PRO A 227 11.06 22.03 -7.31
C PRO A 227 12.11 23.00 -7.89
N LYS A 228 12.79 22.62 -8.98
CA LYS A 228 13.76 23.45 -9.72
C LYS A 228 13.16 24.08 -10.99
N ASP A 229 11.88 23.86 -11.28
CA ASP A 229 11.22 24.38 -12.49
C ASP A 229 10.61 25.78 -12.30
N ASN A 230 11.08 26.56 -11.31
CA ASN A 230 10.82 27.99 -11.12
C ASN A 230 12.09 28.70 -10.66
#